data_AF-A0AA90PIB2-F1
#
_entry.id   AF-A0AA90PIB2-F1
#
_cell.length_a   1.000
_cell.length_b   1.000
_cell.length_c   1.000
_cell.angle_alpha   90.00
_cell.angle_beta   90.00
_cell.angle_gamma   90.00
#
_symmetry.space_group_name_H-M   'P 1'
#
loop_
_entity.id
_entity.type
_entity.pdbx_description
1 polymer ?
#
loop_
_entity_poly.entity_id
_entity_poly.type
_entity_poly.pdbx_seq_one_letter_code
_entity_poly.pdbx_strand_id
1 'polypeptide(L)'
;MLDFDLSKFELQTFHNSNLRSFFKSYKNSKIYLFYAELRDILWNLQIKNGMIAINQRKKTYEFDVTDRTIKNWLYELQELGFLEFKYKRFDLCYIQMKDYTKLQILYPKTHKENGDPIFPSRFYKDVQLIIKNAIKDFKDKTLVFENEEVILCDFSSRNELSFAQSVYVKTKLANDEQFQHNIIYEDLVRQPLPNLKCNFAQAIIKKRIKEALEHCSDSYKKIQLAS
;
A
#
# COMPACT_ATOMS: atom_id res chain seq x y z
N MET A 1 1.30 30.64 19.37
CA MET A 1 1.79 30.91 17.99
C MET A 1 2.07 29.58 17.34
N LEU A 2 1.61 29.33 16.12
CA LEU A 2 1.97 28.12 15.37
C LEU A 2 3.48 28.15 15.13
N ASP A 3 4.18 27.15 15.66
CA ASP A 3 5.63 27.01 15.62
C ASP A 3 6.05 26.56 14.21
N PHE A 4 6.08 27.51 13.27
CA PHE A 4 6.50 27.29 11.88
C PHE A 4 8.00 27.56 11.75
N ASP A 5 8.77 26.53 11.43
CA ASP A 5 10.21 26.63 11.23
C ASP A 5 10.55 26.67 9.73
N LEU A 6 10.86 27.86 9.22
CA LEU A 6 11.24 28.08 7.83
C LEU A 6 12.52 27.28 7.45
N SER A 7 13.44 27.04 8.38
CA SER A 7 14.71 26.35 8.09
C SER A 7 14.49 24.91 7.57
N LYS A 8 13.36 24.29 7.92
CA LYS A 8 12.97 22.97 7.40
C LYS A 8 12.73 22.98 5.89
N PHE A 9 12.47 24.15 5.33
CA PHE A 9 12.27 24.36 3.90
C PHE A 9 13.52 24.87 3.17
N GLU A 10 14.68 24.86 3.83
CA GLU A 10 15.94 25.06 3.13
C GLU A 10 16.17 23.95 2.10
N LEU A 11 16.72 24.28 0.93
CA LEU A 11 16.90 23.36 -0.19
C LEU A 11 17.58 22.04 0.21
N GLN A 12 18.67 22.12 0.97
CA GLN A 12 19.42 20.93 1.40
C GLN A 12 18.60 20.07 2.36
N THR A 13 17.98 20.68 3.37
CA THR A 13 17.12 20.01 4.35
C THR A 13 15.91 19.34 3.65
N PHE A 14 15.28 20.05 2.73
CA PHE A 14 14.14 19.58 1.96
C PHE A 14 14.49 18.37 1.08
N HIS A 15 15.63 18.43 0.37
CA HIS A 15 16.07 17.32 -0.49
C HIS A 15 16.60 16.10 0.28
N ASN A 16 17.23 16.31 1.43
CA ASN A 16 17.76 15.22 2.26
C ASN A 16 16.67 14.52 3.08
N SER A 17 15.42 14.98 3.01
CA SER A 17 14.29 14.35 3.68
C SER A 17 13.75 13.12 2.93
N ASN A 18 12.89 12.35 3.60
CA ASN A 18 12.19 11.21 3.01
C ASN A 18 11.11 11.58 1.97
N LEU A 19 10.90 12.87 1.68
CA LEU A 19 9.90 13.36 0.72
C LEU A 19 10.05 12.71 -0.65
N ARG A 20 11.26 12.70 -1.22
CA ARG A 20 11.51 12.17 -2.57
C ARG A 20 11.16 10.68 -2.64
N SER A 21 11.56 9.90 -1.63
CA SER A 21 11.27 8.46 -1.55
C SER A 21 9.78 8.19 -1.38
N PHE A 22 9.10 9.00 -0.56
CA PHE A 22 7.65 8.94 -0.37
C PHE A 22 6.92 9.20 -1.70
N PHE A 23 7.16 10.34 -2.35
CA PHE A 23 6.45 10.69 -3.59
C PHE A 23 6.79 9.77 -4.77
N LYS A 24 7.98 9.17 -4.80
CA LYS A 24 8.33 8.11 -5.75
C LYS A 24 7.47 6.86 -5.56
N SER A 25 7.25 6.47 -4.31
CA SER A 25 6.43 5.29 -3.95
C SER A 25 4.94 5.56 -4.19
N TYR A 26 4.51 6.79 -3.93
CA TYR A 26 3.15 7.29 -4.12
C TYR A 26 2.78 7.51 -5.60
N LYS A 27 3.75 7.37 -6.53
CA LYS A 27 3.57 7.47 -7.99
C LYS A 27 2.97 8.78 -8.51
N ASN A 28 3.15 9.89 -7.78
CA ASN A 28 2.64 11.20 -8.19
C ASN A 28 3.75 12.25 -8.27
N SER A 29 4.56 12.16 -9.34
CA SER A 29 5.75 13.02 -9.53
C SER A 29 5.38 14.49 -9.75
N LYS A 30 4.27 14.78 -10.43
CA LYS A 30 3.84 16.17 -10.68
C LYS A 30 3.43 16.88 -9.39
N ILE A 31 2.77 16.18 -8.45
CA ILE A 31 2.46 16.75 -7.13
C ILE A 31 3.70 17.08 -6.33
N TYR A 32 4.72 16.19 -6.37
CA TYR A 32 6.00 16.49 -5.74
C TYR A 32 6.65 17.75 -6.31
N LEU A 33 6.67 17.89 -7.64
CA LEU A 33 7.20 19.10 -8.30
C LEU A 33 6.42 20.35 -7.91
N PHE A 34 5.10 20.26 -7.87
CA PHE A 34 4.24 21.35 -7.42
C PHE A 34 4.55 21.74 -5.96
N TYR A 35 4.66 20.77 -5.05
CA TYR A 35 5.01 21.02 -3.65
C TYR A 35 6.42 21.62 -3.50
N ALA A 36 7.40 21.14 -4.28
CA ALA A 36 8.75 21.70 -4.30
C ALA A 36 8.75 23.16 -4.76
N GLU A 37 7.90 23.52 -5.71
CA GLU A 37 7.76 24.91 -6.16
C GLU A 37 7.09 25.81 -5.11
N LEU A 38 6.06 25.31 -4.40
CA LEU A 38 5.49 26.03 -3.25
C LEU A 38 6.56 26.30 -2.18
N ARG A 39 7.44 25.32 -1.94
CA ARG A 39 8.60 25.47 -1.08
C ARG A 39 9.56 26.54 -1.60
N ASP A 40 9.88 26.55 -2.88
CA ASP A 40 10.77 27.55 -3.47
C ASP A 40 10.19 28.97 -3.33
N ILE A 41 8.88 29.16 -3.54
CA ILE A 41 8.20 30.44 -3.30
C ILE A 41 8.35 30.86 -1.83
N LEU A 42 8.04 29.95 -0.90
CA LEU A 42 8.13 30.19 0.54
C LEU A 42 9.55 30.62 0.94
N TRP A 43 10.56 29.89 0.46
CA TRP A 43 11.96 30.13 0.79
C TRP A 43 12.49 31.41 0.14
N ASN A 44 12.23 31.63 -1.15
CA ASN A 44 12.73 32.82 -1.85
C ASN A 44 12.15 34.12 -1.28
N LEU A 45 10.91 34.09 -0.79
CA LEU A 45 10.26 35.22 -0.15
C LEU A 45 10.53 35.31 1.36
N GLN A 46 11.29 34.35 1.93
CA GLN A 46 11.65 34.30 3.37
C GLN A 46 10.42 34.41 4.30
N ILE A 47 9.34 33.73 3.94
CA ILE A 47 8.05 33.83 4.65
C ILE A 47 8.09 33.00 5.94
N LYS A 48 8.30 33.68 7.07
CA LYS A 48 8.47 33.04 8.39
C LYS A 48 7.21 32.48 9.03
N ASN A 49 6.03 32.88 8.56
CA ASN A 49 4.75 32.36 9.07
C ASN A 49 4.20 31.17 8.25
N GLY A 50 4.91 30.76 7.19
CA GLY A 50 4.48 29.65 6.33
C GLY A 50 3.33 29.97 5.37
N MET A 51 2.78 31.20 5.39
CA MET A 51 1.60 31.54 4.59
C MET A 51 2.00 32.14 3.24
N ILE A 52 1.72 31.41 2.16
CA ILE A 52 1.99 31.83 0.79
C ILE A 52 0.70 32.08 0.01
N ALA A 53 0.78 32.94 -1.00
CA ALA A 53 -0.27 33.10 -1.99
C ALA A 53 0.29 32.76 -3.37
N ILE A 54 -0.45 31.95 -4.13
CA ILE A 54 -0.10 31.60 -5.51
C ILE A 54 -1.21 32.02 -6.46
N ASN A 55 -0.85 32.41 -7.68
CA ASN A 55 -1.83 32.62 -8.75
C ASN A 55 -2.12 31.27 -9.44
N GLN A 56 -3.33 30.75 -9.25
CA GLN A 56 -3.76 29.46 -9.81
C GLN A 56 -3.65 29.43 -11.33
N ARG A 57 -4.09 30.48 -12.02
CA ARG A 57 -4.02 30.56 -13.49
C ARG A 57 -2.57 30.57 -13.98
N LYS A 58 -1.65 31.19 -13.24
CA LYS A 58 -0.22 31.10 -13.55
C LYS A 58 0.27 29.65 -13.45
N LYS A 59 -0.14 28.93 -12.40
CA LYS A 59 0.23 27.52 -12.19
C LYS A 59 -0.34 26.58 -13.23
N THR A 60 -1.55 26.84 -13.75
CA THR A 60 -2.09 26.05 -14.85
C THR A 60 -1.21 26.12 -16.10
N TYR A 61 -0.66 27.30 -16.42
CA TYR A 61 0.25 27.46 -17.55
C TYR A 61 1.63 26.85 -17.27
N GLU A 62 2.21 27.08 -16.08
CA GLU A 62 3.55 26.58 -15.72
C GLU A 62 3.62 25.04 -15.71
N PHE A 63 2.56 24.36 -15.28
CA PHE A 63 2.51 22.89 -15.21
C PHE A 63 1.84 22.21 -16.41
N ASP A 64 1.29 23.01 -17.33
CA ASP A 64 0.45 22.56 -18.44
C ASP A 64 -0.71 21.67 -17.95
N VAL A 65 -1.58 22.23 -17.09
CA VAL A 65 -2.68 21.50 -16.45
C VAL A 65 -3.95 22.33 -16.25
N THR A 66 -5.02 21.56 -16.02
CA THR A 66 -6.27 21.90 -15.34
C THR A 66 -6.24 22.89 -14.19
N ASP A 67 -7.12 23.91 -14.14
CA ASP A 67 -7.52 24.55 -12.87
C ASP A 67 -7.98 23.50 -11.85
N ARG A 68 -8.76 22.52 -12.33
CA ARG A 68 -9.23 21.39 -11.52
C ARG A 68 -8.06 20.57 -10.99
N THR A 69 -7.02 20.36 -11.80
CA THR A 69 -5.82 19.62 -11.42
C THR A 69 -5.05 20.32 -10.32
N ILE A 70 -4.82 21.64 -10.42
CA ILE A 70 -4.18 22.42 -9.34
C ILE A 70 -4.98 22.31 -8.04
N LYS A 71 -6.32 22.40 -8.13
CA LYS A 71 -7.21 22.24 -6.98
C LYS A 71 -7.08 20.85 -6.34
N ASN A 72 -7.06 19.80 -7.16
CA ASN A 72 -6.89 18.42 -6.68
C ASN A 72 -5.53 18.22 -5.99
N TRP A 73 -4.45 18.77 -6.55
CA TRP A 73 -3.12 18.70 -5.94
C TRP A 73 -3.06 19.41 -4.59
N LEU A 74 -3.72 20.56 -4.45
CA LEU A 74 -3.85 21.25 -3.16
C LEU A 74 -4.62 20.43 -2.14
N TYR A 75 -5.74 19.80 -2.54
CA TYR A 75 -6.48 18.93 -1.64
C TYR A 75 -5.68 17.69 -1.23
N GLU A 76 -5.01 17.05 -2.17
CA GLU A 76 -4.21 15.85 -1.90
C GLU A 76 -3.04 16.16 -0.96
N LEU A 77 -2.33 17.28 -1.17
CA LEU A 77 -1.29 17.73 -0.25
C LEU A 77 -1.84 18.12 1.13
N GLN A 78 -3.07 18.63 1.19
CA GLN A 78 -3.75 18.92 2.45
C GLN A 78 -4.14 17.65 3.21
N GLU A 79 -4.71 16.66 2.53
CA GLU A 79 -5.08 15.36 3.11
C GLU A 79 -3.85 14.62 3.65
N LEU A 80 -2.72 14.71 2.94
CA LEU A 80 -1.44 14.18 3.39
C LEU A 80 -0.78 15.00 4.51
N GLY A 81 -1.32 16.19 4.83
CA GLY A 81 -0.86 17.04 5.93
C GLY A 81 0.33 17.96 5.61
N PHE A 82 0.77 18.04 4.34
CA PHE A 82 1.90 18.89 3.92
C PHE A 82 1.59 20.39 3.94
N LEU A 83 0.31 20.74 3.80
CA LEU A 83 -0.16 22.11 3.79
C LEU A 83 -1.61 22.19 4.29
N GLU A 84 -2.14 23.40 4.34
CA GLU A 84 -3.55 23.69 4.51
C GLU A 84 -3.95 24.79 3.52
N PHE A 85 -4.90 24.47 2.65
CA PHE A 85 -5.52 25.41 1.75
C PHE A 85 -6.56 26.22 2.53
N LYS A 86 -6.31 27.52 2.71
CA LYS A 86 -7.15 28.40 3.53
C LYS A 86 -8.37 28.88 2.76
N TYR A 87 -8.14 29.59 1.66
CA TYR A 87 -9.21 30.11 0.80
C TYR A 87 -8.66 30.52 -0.57
N LYS A 88 -9.57 30.72 -1.52
CA LYS A 88 -9.31 31.30 -2.84
C LYS A 88 -10.03 32.63 -2.97
N ARG A 89 -9.34 33.65 -3.47
CA ARG A 89 -9.93 34.96 -3.83
C ARG A 89 -9.50 35.30 -5.26
N PHE A 90 -10.46 35.35 -6.19
CA PHE A 90 -10.17 35.39 -7.63
C PHE A 90 -9.21 34.27 -8.00
N ASP A 91 -8.13 34.55 -8.73
CA ASP A 91 -7.13 33.54 -9.09
C ASP A 91 -6.05 33.32 -8.02
N LEU A 92 -6.15 33.97 -6.84
CA LEU A 92 -5.18 33.79 -5.75
C LEU A 92 -5.62 32.71 -4.77
N CYS A 93 -4.78 31.69 -4.60
CA CYS A 93 -4.92 30.63 -3.60
C CYS A 93 -4.00 30.91 -2.41
N TYR A 94 -4.59 31.02 -1.22
CA TYR A 94 -3.85 31.23 0.03
C TYR A 94 -3.62 29.88 0.73
N ILE A 95 -2.35 29.59 1.00
CA ILE A 95 -1.88 28.28 1.44
C ILE A 95 -1.01 28.48 2.67
N GLN A 96 -1.28 27.71 3.72
CA GLN A 96 -0.42 27.59 4.89
C GLN A 96 0.45 26.34 4.73
N MET A 97 1.75 26.52 4.55
CA MET A 97 2.71 25.42 4.57
C MET A 97 2.80 24.84 5.99
N LYS A 98 2.92 23.52 6.09
CA LYS A 98 3.06 22.80 7.36
C LYS A 98 4.43 22.12 7.44
N ASP A 99 4.95 22.00 8.66
CA ASP A 99 6.18 21.29 8.94
C ASP A 99 6.05 19.80 8.56
N TYR A 100 6.59 19.45 7.39
CA TYR A 100 6.51 18.11 6.85
C TYR A 100 7.35 17.10 7.63
N THR A 101 8.34 17.55 8.43
CA THR A 101 9.23 16.64 9.17
C THR A 101 8.49 15.89 10.28
N LYS A 102 7.32 16.38 10.69
CA LYS A 102 6.46 15.78 11.71
C LYS A 102 5.48 14.75 11.14
N LEU A 103 5.46 14.56 9.82
CA LEU A 103 4.49 13.68 9.16
C LEU A 103 4.93 12.21 9.26
N GLN A 104 4.15 11.41 10.00
CA GLN A 104 4.39 9.97 10.15
C GLN A 104 4.35 9.22 8.81
N ILE A 105 3.62 9.73 7.80
CA ILE A 105 3.58 9.16 6.45
C ILE A 105 4.95 9.13 5.75
N LEU A 106 5.91 9.96 6.19
CA LEU A 106 7.29 9.96 5.69
C LEU A 106 8.18 8.91 6.39
N TYR A 107 7.67 8.29 7.45
CA TYR A 107 8.36 7.30 8.27
C TYR A 107 7.45 6.08 8.48
N PRO A 108 7.11 5.35 7.41
CA PRO A 108 6.22 4.20 7.52
C PRO A 108 6.81 3.17 8.48
N LYS A 109 5.93 2.57 9.32
CA LYS A 109 6.33 1.49 10.23
C LYS A 109 6.93 0.35 9.43
N THR A 110 8.14 -0.07 9.81
CA THR A 110 8.85 -1.21 9.20
C THR A 110 8.54 -2.52 9.91
N HIS A 111 7.94 -2.46 11.10
CA HIS A 111 7.60 -3.62 11.91
C HIS A 111 6.18 -3.47 12.50
N LYS A 112 5.51 -4.62 12.66
CA LYS A 112 4.24 -4.77 13.37
C LYS A 112 4.48 -4.68 14.89
N GLU A 113 3.40 -4.57 15.67
CA GLU A 113 3.47 -4.47 17.15
C GLU A 113 4.12 -5.70 17.80
N ASN A 114 3.99 -6.86 17.17
CA ASN A 114 4.62 -8.11 17.58
C ASN A 114 6.10 -8.25 17.17
N GLY A 115 6.69 -7.24 16.51
CA GLY A 115 8.08 -7.23 16.06
C GLY A 115 8.31 -7.80 14.64
N ASP A 116 7.29 -8.31 13.97
CA ASP A 116 7.44 -8.86 12.61
C ASP A 116 7.66 -7.76 11.57
N PRO A 117 8.50 -7.98 10.54
CA PRO A 117 8.68 -7.00 9.47
C PRO A 117 7.38 -6.79 8.67
N ILE A 118 7.07 -5.52 8.37
CA ILE A 118 6.00 -5.13 7.44
C ILE A 118 6.60 -5.07 6.03
N PHE A 119 6.12 -5.93 5.14
CA PHE A 119 6.55 -5.92 3.76
C PHE A 119 5.75 -4.88 2.94
N PRO A 120 6.32 -4.35 1.84
CA PRO A 120 5.57 -3.46 0.94
C PRO A 120 4.36 -4.18 0.33
N SER A 121 3.24 -3.49 0.07
CA SER A 121 2.03 -4.13 -0.52
C SER A 121 2.29 -4.92 -1.80
N ARG A 122 3.27 -4.51 -2.60
CA ARG A 122 3.70 -5.24 -3.80
C ARG A 122 4.24 -6.65 -3.48
N PHE A 123 4.95 -6.81 -2.36
CA PHE A 123 5.42 -8.11 -1.88
C PHE A 123 4.24 -9.07 -1.71
N TYR A 124 3.23 -8.66 -0.95
CA TYR A 124 2.04 -9.49 -0.69
C TYR A 124 1.33 -9.84 -1.99
N LYS A 125 1.16 -8.86 -2.88
CA LYS A 125 0.54 -9.07 -4.19
C LYS A 125 1.30 -10.07 -5.07
N ASP A 126 2.63 -9.96 -5.13
CA ASP A 126 3.47 -10.84 -5.94
C ASP A 126 3.42 -12.28 -5.38
N VAL A 127 3.48 -12.45 -4.06
CA VAL A 127 3.33 -13.77 -3.42
C VAL A 127 1.93 -14.34 -3.65
N GLN A 128 0.88 -13.53 -3.48
CA GLN A 128 -0.50 -13.94 -3.68
C GLN A 128 -0.77 -14.41 -5.12
N LEU A 129 -0.11 -13.82 -6.11
CA LEU A 129 -0.15 -14.28 -7.49
C LEU A 129 0.55 -15.65 -7.68
N ILE A 130 1.65 -15.88 -6.96
CA ILE A 130 2.31 -17.20 -6.93
C ILE A 130 1.36 -18.25 -6.35
N ILE A 131 0.70 -17.93 -5.23
CA ILE A 131 -0.31 -18.80 -4.60
C ILE A 131 -1.44 -19.11 -5.56
N LYS A 132 -2.05 -18.08 -6.16
CA LYS A 132 -3.14 -18.24 -7.13
C LYS A 132 -2.79 -19.24 -8.24
N ASN A 133 -1.57 -19.19 -8.73
CA ASN A 133 -1.09 -20.14 -9.76
C ASN A 133 -0.84 -21.54 -9.20
N ALA A 134 -0.36 -21.66 -7.96
CA ALA A 134 -0.09 -22.95 -7.32
C ALA A 134 -1.38 -23.73 -6.98
N ILE A 135 -2.45 -23.03 -6.60
CA ILE A 135 -3.71 -23.67 -6.20
C ILE A 135 -4.62 -24.04 -7.39
N LYS A 136 -4.24 -23.65 -8.63
CA LYS A 136 -5.09 -23.81 -9.82
C LYS A 136 -5.54 -25.25 -10.03
N ASP A 137 -4.65 -26.21 -9.77
CA ASP A 137 -4.93 -27.64 -9.96
C ASP A 137 -5.80 -28.25 -8.84
N PHE A 138 -6.02 -27.50 -7.76
CA PHE A 138 -6.86 -27.88 -6.62
C PHE A 138 -8.15 -27.08 -6.53
N LYS A 139 -8.37 -26.14 -7.46
CA LYS A 139 -9.58 -25.33 -7.52
C LYS A 139 -10.81 -26.22 -7.61
N ASP A 140 -11.85 -25.84 -6.88
CA ASP A 140 -13.16 -26.52 -6.86
C ASP A 140 -13.11 -27.99 -6.35
N LYS A 141 -11.96 -28.47 -5.84
CA LYS A 141 -11.85 -29.76 -5.15
C LYS A 141 -12.18 -29.63 -3.68
N THR A 142 -12.88 -30.63 -3.14
CA THR A 142 -13.05 -30.80 -1.69
C THR A 142 -11.75 -31.29 -1.07
N LEU A 143 -11.32 -30.62 -0.02
CA LEU A 143 -10.12 -30.89 0.78
C LEU A 143 -10.53 -30.97 2.24
N VAL A 144 -9.69 -31.57 3.07
CA VAL A 144 -9.87 -31.53 4.53
C VAL A 144 -8.78 -30.68 5.16
N PHE A 145 -9.19 -29.64 5.86
CA PHE A 145 -8.31 -28.78 6.64
C PHE A 145 -8.80 -28.71 8.07
N GLU A 146 -7.94 -29.03 9.05
CA GLU A 146 -8.30 -29.05 10.48
C GLU A 146 -9.60 -29.82 10.80
N ASN A 147 -9.84 -30.93 10.09
CA ASN A 147 -11.04 -31.79 10.15
C ASN A 147 -12.32 -31.19 9.56
N GLU A 148 -12.24 -30.05 8.86
CA GLU A 148 -13.36 -29.48 8.10
C GLU A 148 -13.21 -29.75 6.60
N GLU A 149 -14.33 -30.08 5.95
CA GLU A 149 -14.38 -30.20 4.49
C GLU A 149 -14.52 -28.82 3.85
N VAL A 150 -13.50 -28.44 3.08
CA VAL A 150 -13.38 -27.12 2.46
C VAL A 150 -13.14 -27.23 0.97
N ILE A 151 -13.66 -26.26 0.21
CA ILE A 151 -13.46 -26.14 -1.24
C ILE A 151 -12.65 -24.87 -1.52
N LEU A 152 -11.60 -25.02 -2.32
CA LEU A 152 -10.76 -23.90 -2.72
C LEU A 152 -11.47 -22.96 -3.70
N CYS A 153 -11.48 -21.67 -3.35
CA CYS A 153 -12.07 -20.61 -4.15
C CYS A 153 -11.02 -19.86 -4.98
N ASP A 154 -11.48 -19.21 -6.06
CA ASP A 154 -10.66 -18.25 -6.80
C ASP A 154 -10.63 -16.89 -6.11
N PHE A 155 -9.55 -16.14 -6.33
CA PHE A 155 -9.48 -14.72 -6.02
C PHE A 155 -10.20 -13.96 -7.13
N SER A 156 -11.50 -13.77 -6.95
CA SER A 156 -12.41 -13.25 -7.98
C SER A 156 -12.33 -11.74 -8.17
N SER A 157 -11.79 -10.97 -7.21
CA SER A 157 -11.71 -9.51 -7.32
C SER A 157 -10.27 -8.98 -7.39
N ARG A 158 -10.00 -8.07 -8.34
CA ARG A 158 -8.70 -7.37 -8.44
C ARG A 158 -8.41 -6.46 -7.25
N ASN A 159 -9.46 -6.00 -6.55
CA ASN A 159 -9.37 -5.04 -5.45
C ASN A 159 -9.04 -5.70 -4.10
N GLU A 160 -9.39 -6.98 -3.92
CA GLU A 160 -9.05 -7.74 -2.71
C GLU A 160 -7.53 -7.87 -2.52
N LEU A 161 -6.77 -7.93 -3.63
CA LEU A 161 -5.32 -8.10 -3.60
C LEU A 161 -4.53 -6.79 -3.44
N SER A 162 -5.17 -5.62 -3.56
CA SER A 162 -4.43 -4.34 -3.52
C SER A 162 -4.10 -3.87 -2.10
N PHE A 163 -4.84 -4.33 -1.09
CA PHE A 163 -4.69 -3.88 0.30
C PHE A 163 -4.32 -5.00 1.29
N ALA A 164 -4.23 -6.25 0.84
CA ALA A 164 -3.87 -7.36 1.71
C ALA A 164 -2.45 -7.20 2.28
N GLN A 165 -2.34 -7.29 3.61
CA GLN A 165 -1.08 -7.32 4.36
C GLN A 165 -0.75 -8.74 4.87
N SER A 166 -1.44 -9.74 4.33
CA SER A 166 -1.25 -11.15 4.58
C SER A 166 -1.36 -11.91 3.26
N VAL A 167 -0.78 -13.10 3.26
CA VAL A 167 -0.86 -14.04 2.14
C VAL A 167 -1.76 -15.18 2.58
N TYR A 168 -2.77 -15.51 1.79
CA TYR A 168 -3.79 -16.49 2.20
C TYR A 168 -4.34 -17.30 1.04
N VAL A 169 -5.03 -18.38 1.35
CA VAL A 169 -5.84 -19.17 0.43
C VAL A 169 -7.30 -19.00 0.81
N LYS A 170 -8.17 -18.81 -0.18
CA LYS A 170 -9.60 -18.61 0.04
C LYS A 170 -10.33 -19.95 -0.04
N THR A 171 -11.15 -20.23 0.96
CA THR A 171 -11.92 -21.47 1.08
C THR A 171 -13.38 -21.16 1.34
N LYS A 172 -14.26 -22.08 0.95
CA LYS A 172 -15.65 -22.18 1.40
C LYS A 172 -15.88 -23.53 2.04
N LEU A 173 -16.83 -23.63 2.98
CA LEU A 173 -17.21 -24.94 3.49
C LEU A 173 -17.88 -25.77 2.38
N ALA A 174 -17.63 -27.07 2.35
CA ALA A 174 -18.30 -27.96 1.39
C ALA A 174 -19.82 -28.00 1.61
N ASN A 175 -20.25 -27.85 2.87
CA ASN A 175 -21.64 -27.93 3.30
C ASN A 175 -22.35 -26.57 3.37
N ASP A 176 -21.62 -25.46 3.24
CA ASP A 176 -22.17 -24.10 3.28
C ASP A 176 -21.42 -23.19 2.31
N GLU A 177 -22.03 -22.92 1.16
CA GLU A 177 -21.45 -22.05 0.14
C GLU A 177 -21.38 -20.56 0.53
N GLN A 178 -22.18 -20.15 1.53
CA GLN A 178 -22.22 -18.77 2.00
C GLN A 178 -21.06 -18.48 2.96
N PHE A 179 -20.52 -19.50 3.61
CA PHE A 179 -19.40 -19.35 4.52
C PHE A 179 -18.06 -19.43 3.79
N GLN A 180 -17.44 -18.27 3.58
CA GLN A 180 -16.08 -18.14 3.04
C GLN A 180 -15.12 -17.69 4.14
N HIS A 181 -13.96 -18.33 4.22
CA HIS A 181 -12.88 -17.91 5.10
C HIS A 181 -11.53 -17.93 4.38
N ASN A 182 -10.55 -17.27 5.00
CA ASN A 182 -9.20 -17.16 4.49
C ASN A 182 -8.27 -17.95 5.41
N ILE A 183 -7.55 -18.92 4.86
CA ILE A 183 -6.49 -19.66 5.55
C ILE A 183 -5.17 -18.97 5.23
N ILE A 184 -4.48 -18.43 6.24
CA ILE A 184 -3.21 -17.74 6.05
C ILE A 184 -2.13 -18.75 5.63
N TYR A 185 -1.18 -18.32 4.80
CA TYR A 185 -0.11 -19.16 4.28
C TYR A 185 0.65 -19.91 5.38
N GLU A 186 1.04 -19.20 6.45
CA GLU A 186 1.76 -19.78 7.57
C GLU A 186 0.93 -20.86 8.30
N ASP A 187 -0.39 -20.70 8.37
CA ASP A 187 -1.27 -21.71 8.97
C ASP A 187 -1.44 -22.94 8.09
N LEU A 188 -1.53 -22.74 6.76
CA LEU A 188 -1.66 -23.82 5.79
C LEU A 188 -0.38 -24.67 5.71
N VAL A 189 0.78 -24.02 5.67
CA VAL A 189 2.07 -24.65 5.38
C VAL A 189 2.88 -24.94 6.66
N ARG A 190 2.51 -24.33 7.78
CA ARG A 190 3.23 -24.38 9.07
C ARG A 190 4.69 -23.92 8.98
N GLN A 191 5.00 -23.07 8.00
CA GLN A 191 6.33 -22.49 7.79
C GLN A 191 6.21 -21.03 7.35
N PRO A 192 7.17 -20.15 7.73
CA PRO A 192 7.18 -18.77 7.30
C PRO A 192 7.45 -18.65 5.79
N LEU A 193 6.99 -17.55 5.20
CA LEU A 193 7.34 -17.20 3.82
C LEU A 193 8.86 -17.14 3.63
N PRO A 194 9.42 -17.74 2.56
CA PRO A 194 10.83 -17.61 2.28
C PRO A 194 11.15 -16.16 1.89
N ASN A 195 12.39 -15.74 2.16
CA ASN A 195 12.86 -14.42 1.75
C ASN A 195 12.81 -14.29 0.22
N LEU A 196 12.05 -13.32 -0.31
CA LEU A 196 11.91 -13.12 -1.76
C LEU A 196 13.21 -12.69 -2.46
N LYS A 197 14.26 -12.28 -1.73
CA LYS A 197 15.60 -12.08 -2.31
C LYS A 197 16.26 -13.41 -2.72
N CYS A 198 15.74 -14.55 -2.27
CA CYS A 198 16.18 -15.86 -2.71
C CYS A 198 15.65 -16.14 -4.13
N ASN A 199 16.56 -16.48 -5.06
CA ASN A 199 16.21 -16.83 -6.44
C ASN A 199 15.21 -17.99 -6.55
N PHE A 200 15.13 -18.83 -5.52
CA PHE A 200 14.23 -19.99 -5.47
C PHE A 200 12.93 -19.73 -4.70
N ALA A 201 12.69 -18.52 -4.19
CA ALA A 201 11.55 -18.23 -3.32
C ALA A 201 10.21 -18.63 -3.95
N GLN A 202 10.01 -18.33 -5.25
CA GLN A 202 8.79 -18.71 -5.96
C GLN A 202 8.61 -20.23 -6.06
N ALA A 203 9.68 -20.97 -6.36
CA ALA A 203 9.63 -22.43 -6.45
C ALA A 203 9.34 -23.06 -5.07
N ILE A 204 9.95 -22.53 -4.01
CA ILE A 204 9.74 -22.97 -2.63
C ILE A 204 8.28 -22.73 -2.22
N ILE A 205 7.73 -21.53 -2.46
CA ILE A 205 6.34 -21.19 -2.14
C ILE A 205 5.37 -22.14 -2.88
N LYS A 206 5.56 -22.34 -4.18
CA LYS A 206 4.74 -23.25 -4.99
C LYS A 206 4.78 -24.68 -4.46
N LYS A 207 5.99 -25.20 -4.20
CA LYS A 207 6.19 -26.56 -3.71
C LYS A 207 5.47 -26.77 -2.38
N ARG A 208 5.69 -25.88 -1.42
CA ARG A 208 5.09 -25.96 -0.08
C ARG A 208 3.56 -25.92 -0.10
N ILE A 209 2.97 -25.03 -0.91
CA ILE A 209 1.51 -24.94 -1.04
C ILE A 209 0.97 -26.23 -1.66
N LYS A 210 1.62 -26.72 -2.72
CA LYS A 210 1.19 -27.95 -3.38
C LYS A 210 1.25 -29.14 -2.43
N GLU A 211 2.34 -29.32 -1.70
CA GLU A 211 2.48 -30.39 -0.69
C GLU A 211 1.39 -30.29 0.40
N ALA A 212 1.10 -29.08 0.90
CA ALA A 212 0.04 -28.88 1.90
C ALA A 212 -1.35 -29.26 1.35
N LEU A 213 -1.67 -28.85 0.11
CA LEU A 213 -2.96 -29.15 -0.52
C LEU A 213 -3.09 -30.63 -0.91
N GLU A 214 -2.00 -31.28 -1.34
CA GLU A 214 -1.96 -32.73 -1.59
C GLU A 214 -2.24 -33.49 -0.30
N HIS A 215 -1.62 -33.10 0.81
CA HIS A 215 -1.89 -33.68 2.13
C HIS A 215 -3.37 -33.53 2.54
N CYS A 216 -3.97 -32.35 2.33
CA CYS A 216 -5.39 -32.12 2.61
C CYS A 216 -6.30 -32.98 1.71
N SER A 217 -5.92 -33.16 0.44
CA SER A 217 -6.67 -33.99 -0.51
C SER A 217 -6.59 -35.48 -0.17
N ASP A 218 -5.41 -35.98 0.22
CA ASP A 218 -5.24 -37.38 0.59
C ASP A 218 -5.92 -37.69 1.93
N SER A 219 -5.97 -36.72 2.85
CA SER A 219 -6.74 -36.84 4.09
C SER A 219 -8.24 -37.01 3.80
N TYR A 220 -8.78 -36.23 2.86
CA TYR A 220 -10.17 -36.39 2.41
C TYR A 220 -10.45 -37.78 1.81
N LYS A 221 -9.58 -38.26 0.91
CA LYS A 221 -9.72 -39.62 0.33
C LYS A 221 -9.74 -40.71 1.39
N LYS A 222 -8.91 -40.58 2.44
CA LYS A 222 -8.88 -41.55 3.55
C LYS A 222 -10.18 -41.56 4.35
N ILE A 223 -10.77 -40.39 4.61
CA ILE A 223 -12.06 -40.28 5.29
C ILE A 223 -13.16 -40.94 4.45
N GLN A 224 -13.18 -40.69 3.14
CA GLN A 224 -14.15 -41.32 2.23
C GLN A 224 -14.03 -42.85 2.17
N LEU A 225 -12.81 -43.40 2.28
CA LEU A 225 -12.58 -44.84 2.28
C LEU A 225 -12.92 -45.52 3.62
N ALA A 226 -12.99 -44.76 4.71
CA ALA A 226 -13.29 -45.24 6.05
C ALA A 226 -14.79 -45.10 6.43
N SER A 227 -15.59 -44.46 5.56
CA SER A 227 -17.03 -44.23 5.70
C SER A 227 -17.82 -45.28 4.92
#